data_AF-A0A1C3NZV4-F1
#
_entry.id   AF-A0A1C3NZV4-F1
#
_cell.length_a   1.000
_cell.length_b   1.000
_cell.length_c   1.000
_cell.angle_alpha   90.00
_cell.angle_beta   90.00
_cell.angle_gamma   90.00
#
_symmetry.space_group_name_H-M   'P 1'
#
loop_
_entity.id
_entity.type
_entity.pdbx_description
1 polymer ?
#
loop_
_entity_poly.entity_id
_entity_poly.type
_entity_poly.pdbx_seq_one_letter_code
_entity_poly.pdbx_strand_id
1 'polypeptide(L)' 'MGDPACDVMAAWTFLPAAVREMFRAAVGVDDATWARGRGWALSVGLIALPYYQVSNPVLARIARHAIDEALVDHQHTT' A
#
# COMPACT_ATOMS: atom_id res chain seq x y z
N MET A 1 16.67 9.38 8.07
CA MET A 1 16.49 7.97 8.49
C MET A 1 15.02 7.79 8.82
N GLY A 2 14.27 7.00 8.05
CA GLY A 2 12.81 6.83 8.18
C GLY A 2 12.40 5.38 8.43
N ASP A 3 11.10 5.12 8.60
CA ASP A 3 10.56 3.75 8.72
C ASP A 3 10.72 3.00 7.38
N PRO A 4 11.47 1.88 7.33
CA PRO A 4 11.62 1.09 6.11
C PRO A 4 10.29 0.60 5.52
N ALA A 5 9.24 0.51 6.33
CA ALA A 5 7.91 0.11 5.87
C ALA A 5 7.31 1.08 4.84
N CYS A 6 7.77 2.34 4.80
CA CYS A 6 7.30 3.33 3.84
C CYS A 6 7.61 2.90 2.39
N ASP A 7 8.80 2.33 2.16
CA ASP A 7 9.22 1.85 0.83
C ASP A 7 8.40 0.63 0.39
N VAL A 8 7.92 -0.16 1.36
CA VAL A 8 7.14 -1.38 1.13
C VAL A 8 5.69 -1.08 0.77
N MET A 9 5.18 0.14 1.02
CA MET A 9 3.82 0.53 0.64
C MET A 9 3.55 0.36 -0.87
N ALA A 10 4.61 0.44 -1.69
CA ALA A 10 4.56 0.24 -3.13
C ALA A 10 3.89 -1.08 -3.54
N ALA A 11 3.94 -2.10 -2.68
CA ALA A 11 3.27 -3.37 -2.90
C ALA A 11 1.76 -3.23 -3.11
N TRP A 12 1.08 -2.34 -2.38
CA TRP A 12 -0.37 -2.11 -2.50
C TRP A 12 -0.70 -0.98 -3.46
N THR A 13 0.24 -0.07 -3.74
CA THR A 13 0.02 1.07 -4.62
C THR A 13 0.23 0.75 -6.10
N PHE A 14 1.18 -0.13 -6.44
CA PHE A 14 1.61 -0.35 -7.83
C PHE A 14 1.64 -1.81 -8.27
N LEU A 15 1.74 -2.76 -7.33
CA LEU A 15 1.89 -4.16 -7.67
C LEU A 15 0.56 -4.92 -7.62
N PRO A 16 0.29 -5.81 -8.58
CA PRO A 16 -0.79 -6.77 -8.48
C PRO A 16 -0.63 -7.67 -7.25
N ALA A 17 -1.74 -8.05 -6.61
CA ALA A 17 -1.74 -8.94 -5.45
C ALA A 17 -0.92 -10.23 -5.68
N ALA A 18 -1.01 -10.82 -6.87
CA ALA A 18 -0.33 -12.07 -7.23
C ALA A 18 1.20 -12.04 -7.14
N VAL A 19 1.83 -10.87 -7.16
CA VAL A 19 3.30 -10.73 -7.09
C VAL A 19 3.80 -10.16 -5.77
N ARG A 20 2.90 -9.82 -4.84
CA ARG A 20 3.27 -9.17 -3.57
C ARG A 20 4.16 -10.04 -2.69
N GLU A 21 3.88 -11.35 -2.60
CA GLU A 21 4.73 -12.26 -1.83
C GLU A 21 6.12 -12.44 -2.44
N MET A 22 6.23 -12.41 -3.79
CA MET A 22 7.52 -12.43 -4.46
C MET A 22 8.31 -11.15 -4.19
N PHE A 23 7.64 -9.99 -4.25
CA PHE A 23 8.24 -8.71 -3.89
C PHE A 23 8.70 -8.72 -2.43
N ARG A 24 7.85 -9.17 -1.51
CA ARG A 24 8.15 -9.31 -0.08
C ARG A 24 9.39 -10.16 0.16
N ALA A 25 9.47 -11.32 -0.48
CA ALA A 25 10.62 -12.21 -0.39
C ALA A 25 11.90 -11.56 -0.94
N ALA A 26 11.80 -10.81 -2.04
CA ALA A 26 12.95 -10.13 -2.65
C ALA A 26 13.49 -8.98 -1.79
N VAL A 27 12.61 -8.22 -1.12
CA VAL A 27 13.03 -7.15 -0.19
C VAL A 27 13.42 -7.65 1.19
N GLY A 28 13.02 -8.89 1.54
CA GLY A 28 13.47 -9.57 2.76
C GLY A 28 12.93 -8.98 4.06
N VAL A 29 11.71 -8.44 4.07
CA VAL A 29 11.12 -7.79 5.25
C VAL A 29 10.32 -8.74 6.15
N ASP A 30 10.41 -8.52 7.46
CA ASP A 30 9.65 -9.28 8.46
C ASP A 30 8.14 -8.99 8.40
N ASP A 31 7.33 -9.84 9.06
CA ASP A 31 5.87 -9.70 9.11
C ASP A 31 5.43 -8.35 9.68
N ALA A 32 6.15 -7.85 10.68
CA ALA A 32 5.83 -6.59 11.33
C ALA A 32 6.01 -5.40 10.36
N THR A 33 7.09 -5.40 9.58
CA THR A 33 7.39 -4.36 8.59
C THR A 33 6.44 -4.46 7.40
N TRP A 34 6.09 -5.68 6.98
CA TRP A 34 5.07 -5.90 5.95
C TRP A 34 3.70 -5.34 6.39
N ALA A 35 3.26 -5.66 7.60
CA ALA A 35 2.01 -5.16 8.16
C ALA A 35 2.01 -3.62 8.29
N ARG A 36 3.13 -3.02 8.71
CA ARG A 36 3.26 -1.55 8.72
C ARG A 36 3.24 -0.95 7.32
N GLY A 37 3.84 -1.62 6.33
CA GLY A 37 3.84 -1.17 4.93
C GLY A 37 2.42 -1.09 4.35
N ARG A 38 1.57 -2.07 4.70
CA ARG A 38 0.14 -2.03 4.39
C ARG A 38 -0.56 -0.86 5.07
N GLY A 39 -0.23 -0.62 6.34
CA GLY A 39 -0.72 0.54 7.10
C GLY A 39 -0.33 1.88 6.45
N TRP A 40 0.89 1.98 5.92
CA TRP A 40 1.35 3.14 5.17
C TRP A 40 0.54 3.35 3.89
N ALA A 41 0.29 2.30 3.10
CA ALA A 41 -0.52 2.39 1.90
C ALA A 41 -1.94 2.89 2.20
N LEU A 42 -2.57 2.36 3.25
CA LEU A 42 -3.89 2.80 3.70
C LEU A 42 -3.88 4.27 4.16
N SER A 43 -2.92 4.65 5.01
CA SER A 43 -2.80 6.01 5.55
C SER A 43 -2.60 7.04 4.43
N VAL A 44 -1.63 6.79 3.54
CA VAL A 44 -1.32 7.68 2.41
C VAL A 44 -2.50 7.75 1.45
N GLY A 45 -3.16 6.63 1.15
CA GLY A 45 -4.35 6.60 0.31
C GLY A 45 -5.48 7.46 0.87
N LEU A 46 -5.77 7.34 2.17
CA LEU A 46 -6.82 8.12 2.85
C LEU A 46 -6.53 9.63 2.87
N ILE A 47 -5.26 10.02 2.89
CA ILE A 47 -4.84 11.43 2.79
C ILE A 47 -4.91 11.91 1.33
N ALA A 48 -4.36 11.14 0.40
CA ALA A 48 -4.19 11.52 -0.98
C ALA A 48 -5.52 11.60 -1.75
N LEU A 49 -6.45 10.70 -1.47
CA LEU A 49 -7.74 10.65 -2.17
C LEU A 49 -8.52 11.97 -2.08
N PRO A 50 -8.89 12.50 -0.89
CA PRO A 50 -9.62 13.77 -0.81
C PRO A 50 -8.80 14.97 -1.28
N TYR A 51 -7.46 14.88 -1.20
CA TYR A 51 -6.55 15.92 -1.67
C TYR A 51 -6.53 16.03 -3.21
N TYR A 52 -6.55 14.89 -3.91
CA TYR A 52 -6.44 14.84 -5.37
C TYR A 52 -7.75 14.64 -6.13
N GLN A 53 -8.86 14.33 -5.46
CA GLN A 53 -10.14 14.00 -6.12
C GLN A 53 -10.63 15.05 -7.13
N VAL A 54 -10.31 16.33 -6.93
CA VAL A 54 -10.66 17.42 -7.87
C VAL A 54 -9.50 17.78 -8.80
N SER A 55 -8.28 17.85 -8.26
CA SER A 55 -7.11 18.40 -8.96
C SER A 55 -6.41 17.37 -9.85
N ASN A 56 -6.46 16.09 -9.51
CA ASN A 56 -5.77 15.03 -10.23
C ASN A 56 -6.52 13.69 -10.10
N PRO A 57 -7.46 13.39 -11.02
CA PRO A 57 -8.24 12.15 -11.00
C PRO A 57 -7.39 10.87 -11.10
N VAL A 58 -6.21 10.94 -11.72
CA VAL A 58 -5.30 9.79 -11.82
C VAL A 58 -4.74 9.43 -10.45
N LEU A 59 -4.23 10.40 -9.71
CA LEU A 59 -3.72 10.17 -8.35
C LEU A 59 -4.85 9.78 -7.38
N ALA A 60 -6.04 10.36 -7.53
CA ALA A 60 -7.20 9.96 -6.73
C ALA A 60 -7.56 8.48 -6.95
N ARG A 61 -7.48 7.98 -8.20
CA ARG A 61 -7.71 6.57 -8.51
C ARG A 61 -6.62 5.66 -7.94
N ILE A 62 -5.35 6.07 -7.99
CA ILE A 62 -4.25 5.33 -7.35
C ILE A 62 -4.45 5.25 -5.84
N ALA A 63 -4.84 6.37 -5.21
CA ALA A 63 -5.13 6.42 -3.78
C ALA A 63 -6.30 5.49 -3.41
N ARG A 64 -7.38 5.48 -4.21
CA ARG A 64 -8.50 4.54 -4.04
C ARG A 64 -8.03 3.08 -4.14
N HIS A 65 -7.27 2.76 -5.18
CA HIS A 65 -6.75 1.42 -5.39
C HIS A 65 -5.89 0.95 -4.21
N ALA A 66 -4.98 1.79 -3.73
CA ALA A 66 -4.13 1.46 -2.58
C ALA A 66 -4.96 1.19 -1.30
N ILE A 67 -6.04 1.95 -1.06
CA ILE A 67 -6.96 1.70 0.06
C ILE A 67 -7.61 0.31 -0.10
N ASP A 68 -8.19 0.04 -1.27
CA ASP A 68 -8.94 -1.19 -1.52
C ASP A 68 -8.03 -2.42 -1.40
N GLU A 69 -6.84 -2.37 -1.99
CA GLU A 69 -5.85 -3.45 -1.93
C GLU A 69 -5.34 -3.70 -0.50
N ALA A 70 -5.13 -2.65 0.28
CA ALA A 70 -4.71 -2.79 1.67
C ALA A 70 -5.81 -3.44 2.54
N LEU A 71 -7.09 -3.14 2.28
CA LEU A 71 -8.21 -3.73 3.00
C LEU A 71 -8.41 -5.21 2.61
N VAL A 72 -8.37 -5.52 1.31
CA VAL A 72 -8.48 -6.90 0.81
C VAL A 72 -7.37 -7.78 1.39
N ASP A 73 -6.12 -7.32 1.34
CA ASP A 73 -4.97 -8.08 1.87
C ASP A 73 -5.10 -8.37 3.38
N HIS A 74 -5.59 -7.40 4.16
CA HIS A 74 -5.81 -7.60 5.59
C HIS A 74 -6.86 -8.68 5.89
N GLN A 75 -7.93 -8.74 5.09
CA GLN A 75 -8.99 -9.74 5.23
C GLN A 75 -8.52 -11.16 4.93
N HIS A 76 -7.52 -11.33 4.06
CA HIS A 76 -6.93 -12.63 3.73
C HIS A 76 -5.88 -13.12 4.76
N THR A 77 -5.40 -12.26 5.64
CA THR A 77 -4.39 -12.61 6.66
C THR A 77 -5.02 -13.08 7.99
N THR A 78 -6.36 -13.05 8.11
CA THR A 78 -7.10 -13.48 9.31
C THR A 78 -7.55 -14.93 9.19
#